data_AF-A0AAV1XRX0-F1
#
_entry.id   AF-A0AAV1XRX0-F1
#
_cell.length_a   1.000
_cell.length_b   1.000
_cell.length_c   1.000
_cell.angle_alpha   90.00
_cell.angle_beta   90.00
_cell.angle_gamma   90.00
#
_symmetry.space_group_name_H-M   'P 1'
#
loop_
_entity.id
_entity.type
_entity.pdbx_description
1 polymer ?
#
loop_
_entity_poly.entity_id
_entity_poly.type
_entity_poly.pdbx_seq_one_letter_code
_entity_poly.pdbx_strand_id
1 'polypeptide(L)'
;MTMALETKNKIEFIDGTLPKPISSDPMYPLWKRCNNLVVAWITQSIEPSLVQSVLWMESAQEIWKDLRERYHQGDMFRISQLIGQLHSIKQGNASIDRFYTQIKGLWQQLDDY
;
A
#
# COMPACT_ATOMS: atom_id res chain seq x y z
N MET A 1 4.25 -3.64 -3.03
CA MET A 1 4.61 -4.07 -1.65
C MET A 1 4.14 -5.49 -1.35
N THR A 2 2.89 -5.85 -1.67
CA THR A 2 2.31 -7.20 -1.51
C THR A 2 3.21 -8.32 -2.04
N MET A 3 3.62 -8.26 -3.31
CA MET A 3 4.52 -9.24 -3.94
C MET A 3 5.86 -9.43 -3.17
N ALA A 4 6.44 -8.36 -2.63
CA ALA A 4 7.69 -8.43 -1.88
C ALA A 4 7.53 -9.11 -0.51
N LEU A 5 6.32 -9.04 0.08
CA LEU A 5 5.99 -9.71 1.34
C LEU A 5 5.59 -11.17 1.11
N GLU A 6 4.85 -11.45 0.04
CA GLU A 6 4.47 -12.82 -0.37
C GLU A 6 5.70 -13.67 -0.67
N THR A 7 6.64 -13.14 -1.45
CA THR A 7 7.92 -13.83 -1.76
C THR A 7 8.77 -14.15 -0.52
N LYS A 8 8.47 -13.52 0.63
CA LYS A 8 9.17 -13.74 1.90
C LYS A 8 8.31 -14.42 2.96
N ASN A 9 7.09 -14.85 2.64
CA ASN A 9 6.12 -15.39 3.58
C ASN A 9 5.89 -14.44 4.77
N LYS A 10 5.56 -13.18 4.47
CA LYS A 10 5.33 -12.12 5.46
C LYS A 10 4.01 -11.38 5.26
N ILE A 11 3.20 -11.76 4.27
CA ILE A 11 1.92 -11.09 3.99
C ILE A 11 0.96 -11.17 5.19
N GLU A 12 1.01 -12.28 5.93
CA GLU A 12 0.15 -12.58 7.06
C GLU A 12 0.31 -11.58 8.24
N PHE A 13 1.45 -10.88 8.29
CA PHE A 13 1.73 -9.84 9.30
C PHE A 13 1.01 -8.52 9.01
N ILE A 14 0.53 -8.30 7.77
CA ILE A 14 -0.17 -7.05 7.40
C ILE A 14 -1.66 -7.27 7.12
N ASP A 15 -2.07 -8.46 6.69
CA ASP A 15 -3.48 -8.77 6.44
C ASP A 15 -4.24 -9.23 7.71
N GLY A 16 -3.52 -9.59 8.77
CA GLY A 16 -4.09 -10.02 10.05
C GLY A 16 -4.45 -11.49 10.14
N THR A 17 -4.13 -12.30 9.13
CA THR A 17 -4.35 -13.75 9.15
C THR A 17 -3.47 -14.47 10.17
N LEU A 18 -2.31 -13.89 10.53
CA LEU A 18 -1.46 -14.34 11.62
C LEU A 18 -1.67 -13.49 12.89
N PRO A 19 -2.51 -13.94 13.84
CA PRO A 19 -2.77 -13.18 15.06
C PRO A 19 -1.52 -13.08 15.95
N LYS A 20 -1.41 -11.98 16.68
CA LYS A 20 -0.36 -11.78 17.69
C LYS A 20 -0.49 -12.85 18.78
N PRO A 21 0.54 -13.69 19.01
CA PRO A 21 0.53 -14.66 20.09
C PRO A 21 0.50 -13.97 21.46
N ILE A 22 -0.04 -14.66 22.46
CA ILE A 22 0.05 -14.24 23.85
C ILE A 22 1.52 -14.20 24.32
N SER A 23 1.85 -13.27 25.21
CA SER A 23 3.24 -13.06 25.67
C SER A 23 3.88 -14.28 26.35
N SER A 24 3.09 -15.24 26.83
CA SER A 24 3.55 -16.50 27.41
C SER A 24 3.83 -17.60 26.37
N ASP A 25 3.45 -17.38 25.11
CA ASP A 25 3.67 -18.33 24.03
C ASP A 25 5.17 -18.38 23.66
N PRO A 26 5.79 -19.57 23.60
CA PRO A 26 7.16 -19.74 23.13
C PRO A 26 7.44 -19.13 21.74
N MET A 27 6.42 -18.98 20.90
CA MET A 27 6.52 -18.41 19.55
C MET A 27 6.46 -16.88 19.54
N TYR A 28 6.07 -16.24 20.65
CA TYR A 28 5.96 -14.78 20.74
C TYR A 28 7.25 -14.03 20.36
N PRO A 29 8.46 -14.43 20.81
CA PRO A 29 9.71 -13.77 20.42
C PRO A 29 10.01 -13.87 18.92
N LEU A 30 9.68 -15.01 18.30
CA LEU A 30 9.86 -15.26 16.87
C LEU A 30 8.88 -14.41 16.05
N TRP A 31 7.62 -14.36 16.48
CA TRP A 31 6.61 -13.50 15.90
C TRP A 31 7.02 -12.03 15.99
N LYS A 32 7.43 -11.56 17.18
CA LYS A 32 7.85 -10.18 17.41
C LYS A 32 9.02 -9.77 16.53
N ARG A 33 10.00 -10.67 16.35
CA ARG A 33 11.14 -10.43 15.43
C ARG A 33 10.68 -10.25 13.99
N CYS A 34 9.76 -11.09 13.51
CA CYS A 34 9.24 -11.00 12.15
C CYS A 34 8.37 -9.74 11.96
N ASN A 35 7.51 -9.43 12.93
CA ASN A 35 6.70 -8.21 12.93
C ASN A 35 7.60 -6.97 12.85
N ASN A 36 8.64 -6.87 13.69
CA ASN A 36 9.55 -5.73 13.70
C ASN A 36 10.30 -5.57 12.37
N LEU A 37 10.63 -6.68 11.69
CA LEU A 37 11.23 -6.63 10.37
C LEU A 37 10.27 -6.00 9.33
N VAL A 38 9.00 -6.40 9.36
CA VAL A 38 7.98 -5.83 8.47
C VAL A 38 7.72 -4.36 8.81
N VAL A 39 7.66 -3.98 10.09
CA VAL A 39 7.59 -2.57 10.53
C VAL A 39 8.76 -1.77 9.97
N ALA A 40 9.99 -2.28 10.06
CA ALA A 40 11.17 -1.63 9.50
C ALA A 40 11.08 -1.45 7.98
N TRP A 41 10.57 -2.45 7.25
CA TRP A 41 10.35 -2.34 5.80
C TRP A 41 9.29 -1.30 5.46
N ILE A 42 8.18 -1.24 6.21
CA ILE A 42 7.13 -0.24 6.00
C ILE A 42 7.70 1.16 6.24
N THR A 43 8.32 1.39 7.40
CA THR A 43 8.85 2.71 7.79
C THR A 43 9.95 3.20 6.84
N GLN A 44 10.77 2.30 6.29
CA GLN A 44 11.78 2.65 5.29
C GLN A 44 11.20 2.90 3.89
N SER A 45 9.97 2.45 3.62
CA SER A 45 9.31 2.58 2.32
C SER A 45 8.36 3.78 2.20
N ILE A 46 8.05 4.44 3.32
CA ILE A 46 7.18 5.62 3.35
C ILE A 46 7.99 6.92 3.38
N GLU A 47 7.33 8.04 3.07
CA GLU A 47 7.95 9.36 3.16
C GLU A 47 8.36 9.67 4.61
N PRO A 48 9.55 10.26 4.86
CA PRO A 48 10.02 10.59 6.20
C PRO A 48 9.04 11.43 7.03
N SER A 49 8.25 12.30 6.39
CA SER A 49 7.23 13.11 7.05
C SER A 49 6.11 12.27 7.67
N LEU A 50 5.84 11.08 7.13
CA LEU A 50 4.78 10.17 7.60
C LEU A 50 5.24 9.26 8.72
N VAL A 51 6.54 9.01 8.84
CA VAL A 51 7.13 8.12 9.86
C VAL A 51 6.72 8.52 11.27
N GLN A 52 6.64 9.82 11.57
CA GLN A 52 6.22 10.33 12.87
C GLN A 52 4.79 9.89 13.25
N SER A 53 3.91 9.71 12.26
CA SER A 53 2.53 9.31 12.50
C SER A 53 2.36 7.82 12.80
N VAL A 54 3.34 6.99 12.46
CA VAL A 54 3.29 5.53 12.64
C VAL A 54 4.28 5.02 13.71
N LEU A 55 5.11 5.91 14.26
CA LEU A 55 6.18 5.59 15.23
C LEU A 55 5.65 4.87 16.49
N TRP A 56 4.42 5.18 16.90
CA TRP A 56 3.80 4.67 18.13
C TRP A 56 3.08 3.34 17.94
N MET A 57 2.96 2.85 16.70
CA MET A 57 2.27 1.61 16.39
C MET A 57 3.24 0.43 16.53
N GLU A 58 2.83 -0.59 17.26
CA GLU A 58 3.72 -1.74 17.57
C GLU A 58 3.61 -2.86 16.53
N SER A 59 2.48 -2.91 15.79
CA SER A 59 2.20 -3.97 14.82
C SER A 59 2.34 -3.47 13.39
N ALA A 60 2.98 -4.26 12.54
CA ALA A 60 2.99 -4.02 11.10
C ALA A 60 1.57 -3.93 10.52
N GLN A 61 0.63 -4.70 11.09
CA GLN A 61 -0.79 -4.67 10.72
C GLN A 61 -1.44 -3.33 11.03
N GLU A 62 -1.17 -2.74 12.20
CA GLU A 62 -1.72 -1.44 12.61
C GLU A 62 -1.21 -0.34 11.68
N ILE A 63 0.10 -0.31 11.44
CA ILE A 63 0.71 0.64 10.50
C ILE A 63 0.10 0.50 9.11
N TRP A 64 -0.01 -0.73 8.62
CA TRP A 64 -0.58 -1.00 7.30
C TRP A 64 -2.05 -0.56 7.22
N LYS A 65 -2.83 -0.77 8.27
CA LYS A 65 -4.23 -0.35 8.34
C LYS A 65 -4.37 1.17 8.37
N ASP A 66 -3.58 1.89 9.16
CA ASP A 66 -3.61 3.37 9.20
C ASP A 66 -3.22 3.97 7.85
N LEU A 67 -2.13 3.46 7.25
CA LEU A 67 -1.71 3.89 5.91
C LEU A 67 -2.81 3.59 4.89
N ARG A 68 -3.40 2.39 4.94
CA ARG A 68 -4.52 2.04 4.06
C ARG A 68 -5.67 3.01 4.25
N GLU A 69 -6.16 3.26 5.45
CA GLU A 69 -7.29 4.17 5.69
C GLU A 69 -7.00 5.61 5.22
N ARG A 70 -5.79 6.12 5.49
CA ARG A 70 -5.36 7.47 5.10
C ARG A 70 -5.31 7.64 3.59
N TYR A 71 -4.74 6.66 2.89
CA TYR A 71 -4.63 6.71 1.42
C TYR A 71 -5.88 6.23 0.71
N HIS A 72 -6.73 5.43 1.35
CA HIS A 72 -8.03 5.02 0.85
C HIS A 72 -9.04 6.17 0.85
N GLN A 73 -8.91 7.15 1.77
CA GLN A 73 -9.60 8.44 1.59
C GLN A 73 -8.97 9.28 0.48
N GLY A 74 -7.65 9.14 0.28
CA GLY A 74 -6.95 9.65 -0.89
C GLY A 74 -7.50 9.10 -2.21
N ASP A 75 -8.14 7.92 -2.22
CA ASP A 75 -8.75 7.34 -3.41
C ASP A 75 -9.80 8.25 -4.01
N MET A 76 -10.64 8.95 -3.23
CA MET A 76 -11.64 9.85 -3.82
C MET A 76 -11.00 11.06 -4.53
N PHE A 77 -9.97 11.65 -3.94
CA PHE A 77 -9.19 12.72 -4.59
C PHE A 77 -8.42 12.20 -5.80
N ARG A 78 -7.88 10.97 -5.71
CA ARG A 78 -7.12 10.32 -6.77
C ARG A 78 -8.01 9.89 -7.93
N ILE A 79 -9.18 9.34 -7.67
CA ILE A 79 -10.24 9.04 -8.64
C ILE A 79 -10.66 10.33 -9.33
N SER A 80 -10.91 11.41 -8.58
CA SER A 80 -11.22 12.72 -9.17
C SER A 80 -10.08 13.23 -10.07
N GLN A 81 -8.83 13.08 -9.64
CA GLN A 81 -7.66 13.43 -10.43
C GLN A 81 -7.54 12.58 -11.71
N LEU A 82 -7.80 11.27 -11.63
CA LEU A 82 -7.75 10.34 -12.76
C LEU A 82 -8.87 10.62 -13.77
N ILE A 83 -10.10 10.88 -13.29
CA ILE A 83 -11.21 11.34 -14.13
C ILE A 83 -10.85 12.65 -14.82
N GLY A 84 -10.27 13.61 -14.09
CA GLY A 84 -9.78 14.87 -14.64
C GLY A 84 -8.72 14.65 -15.74
N GLN A 85 -7.76 13.76 -15.52
CA GLN A 85 -6.76 13.39 -16.53
C GLN A 85 -7.41 12.77 -17.77
N LEU A 86 -8.36 11.84 -17.58
CA LEU A 86 -9.11 11.19 -18.65
C LEU A 86 -9.92 12.21 -19.48
N HIS A 87 -10.54 13.19 -18.83
CA HIS A 87 -11.29 14.26 -19.52
C HIS A 87 -10.36 15.23 -20.26
N SER A 88 -9.16 15.45 -19.74
CA SER A 88 -8.17 16.36 -20.33
C SER A 88 -7.38 15.75 -21.49
N ILE A 89 -7.33 14.42 -21.59
CA ILE A 89 -6.51 13.73 -22.58
C ILE A 89 -7.03 14.00 -23.99
N LYS A 90 -6.12 14.36 -24.89
CA LYS A 90 -6.41 14.58 -26.31
C LYS A 90 -5.31 13.90 -27.12
N GLN A 91 -5.69 13.29 -28.24
CA GLN A 91 -4.73 12.61 -29.11
C GLN A 91 -3.62 13.55 -29.61
N GLY A 92 -3.98 14.78 -29.99
CA GLY A 92 -3.02 15.75 -30.53
C GLY A 92 -2.23 15.17 -31.71
N ASN A 93 -0.91 15.26 -31.65
CA ASN A 93 0.02 14.69 -32.64
C ASN A 93 0.49 13.26 -32.27
N ALA A 94 -0.06 12.62 -31.24
CA ALA A 94 0.31 11.26 -30.86
C ALA A 94 -0.28 10.24 -31.84
N SER A 95 0.43 9.11 -32.02
CA SER A 95 -0.11 7.97 -32.73
C SER A 95 -1.32 7.39 -32.00
N ILE A 96 -2.22 6.75 -32.75
CA ILE A 96 -3.42 6.09 -32.20
C ILE A 96 -3.04 5.08 -31.12
N ASP A 97 -1.98 4.30 -31.36
CA ASP A 97 -1.47 3.30 -30.42
C ASP A 97 -1.05 3.89 -29.07
N ARG A 98 -0.31 5.01 -29.10
CA ARG A 98 0.12 5.71 -27.88
C ARG A 98 -1.06 6.31 -27.13
N PHE A 99 -1.98 6.95 -27.86
CA PHE A 99 -3.18 7.54 -27.27
C PHE A 99 -4.07 6.47 -26.61
N TYR A 100 -4.30 5.36 -27.32
CA TYR A 100 -5.09 4.25 -26.81
C TYR A 100 -4.45 3.61 -25.58
N THR A 101 -3.13 3.38 -25.61
CA THR A 101 -2.38 2.85 -24.47
C THR A 101 -2.50 3.75 -23.25
N GLN A 102 -2.44 5.07 -23.44
CA GLN A 102 -2.56 6.03 -22.34
C GLN A 102 -3.98 6.05 -21.74
N ILE A 103 -5.03 6.04 -22.59
CA ILE A 103 -6.42 5.93 -22.12
C ILE A 103 -6.63 4.62 -21.36
N LYS A 104 -6.18 3.50 -21.93
CA LYS A 104 -6.33 2.18 -21.32
C LYS A 104 -5.64 2.10 -19.96
N GLY A 105 -4.44 2.68 -19.84
CA GLY A 105 -3.71 2.74 -18.57
C GLY A 105 -4.41 3.59 -17.51
N LEU A 106 -5.05 4.69 -17.89
CA LEU A 106 -5.87 5.50 -16.96
C LEU A 106 -7.13 4.75 -16.54
N TRP A 107 -7.80 4.07 -17.47
CA TRP A 107 -8.98 3.24 -17.18
C TRP A 107 -8.68 2.10 -16.23
N GLN A 108 -7.57 1.39 -16.46
CA GLN A 108 -7.20 0.26 -15.62
C GLN A 108 -6.82 0.73 -14.20
N GLN A 109 -6.14 1.87 -14.06
CA GLN A 109 -5.94 2.49 -12.75
C GLN A 109 -7.25 2.85 -12.06
N LEU A 110 -8.28 3.27 -12.81
CA LEU A 110 -9.59 3.61 -12.24
C LEU A 110 -10.37 2.36 -11.78
N ASP A 111 -10.22 1.24 -12.49
CA ASP A 111 -10.86 -0.05 -12.19
C ASP A 111 -10.20 -0.77 -11.01
N ASP A 112 -8.92 -0.46 -10.75
CA ASP A 112 -8.14 -1.00 -9.63
C ASP A 112 -8.44 -0.32 -8.26
N TYR A 113 -9.26 0.74 -8.23
CA TYR A 113 -9.76 1.40 -7.01
C TYR A 113 -11.19 0.93 -6.66
#